data_AF-A0A8H7RDV9-F1
#
_entry.id   AF-A0A8H7RDV9-F1
#
_cell.length_a   1.000
_cell.length_b   1.000
_cell.length_c   1.000
_cell.angle_alpha   90.00
_cell.angle_beta   90.00
_cell.angle_gamma   90.00
#
_symmetry.space_group_name_H-M   'P 1'
#
loop_
_entity.id
_entity.type
_entity.pdbx_description
1 polymer ?
#
loop_
_entity_poly.entity_id
_entity_poly.type
_entity_poly.pdbx_seq_one_letter_code
_entity_poly.pdbx_strand_id
1 'polypeptide(L)'
;MTVTDSFPLGYFYIISKFNGLALDIDKTEPIEAGSKVVTAVKIEDRQLRDSQLWIHQNGFLTNKLGGLVLDIGRSKSFMAIFSGEEHVYVDNMKHENDARDQRFGYSSEHGHIYTLFETNDVVDIRKKKQEPGAAIMIYHKAENVEEGINQLWDLQLADPPRVLDSSDDEEDDDKCARLRSWFGNWGGWGKDDKEAVLKEKELKAAHEKVYEKNKSHLSYEVIAGAVAVQAVKMYMDQKEEAGEDIHFKGAKQAIAGYAATEMVKMFMERGTDDDDEDDDEEQKEKKKSVLQNMAVSAAQNYFDMKK
;
A
#
# COMPACT_ATOMS: atom_id res chain seq x y z
N MET A 1 16.82 -11.34 19.21
CA MET A 1 15.78 -10.57 18.52
C MET A 1 16.46 -9.34 17.96
N THR A 2 16.69 -9.31 16.66
CA THR A 2 17.27 -8.17 15.95
C THR A 2 16.21 -7.09 15.86
N VAL A 3 16.30 -6.08 16.73
CA VAL A 3 15.51 -4.86 16.59
C VAL A 3 16.03 -4.19 15.32
N THR A 4 15.23 -4.23 14.25
CA THR A 4 15.56 -3.53 13.02
C THR A 4 15.20 -2.06 13.22
N ASP A 5 16.14 -1.14 12.93
CA ASP A 5 15.91 0.32 12.85
C ASP A 5 15.06 0.70 11.64
N SER A 6 14.00 -0.06 11.38
CA SER A 6 13.18 0.03 10.18
C SER A 6 11.73 -0.23 10.52
N PHE A 7 10.85 0.25 9.66
CA PHE A 7 9.45 -0.12 9.71
C PHE A 7 9.27 -1.64 9.52
N PRO A 8 8.22 -2.24 10.11
CA PRO A 8 7.87 -3.63 9.87
C PRO A 8 7.53 -3.89 8.39
N LEU A 9 7.75 -5.13 7.96
CA LEU A 9 7.29 -5.60 6.66
C LEU A 9 5.79 -5.94 6.72
N GLY A 10 5.02 -5.37 5.80
CA GLY A 10 3.57 -5.55 5.70
C GLY A 10 2.77 -4.40 6.30
N TYR A 11 1.46 -4.61 6.45
CA TYR A 11 0.57 -3.61 7.06
C TYR A 11 0.70 -3.60 8.58
N PHE A 12 0.84 -2.42 9.14
CA PHE A 12 0.93 -2.20 10.58
C PHE A 12 0.07 -1.01 11.01
N TYR A 13 -0.29 -1.01 12.28
CA TYR A 13 -0.78 0.16 12.98
C TYR A 13 0.40 0.99 13.47
N ILE A 14 0.22 2.31 13.47
CA ILE A 14 1.10 3.26 14.13
C ILE A 14 0.36 3.73 15.40
N ILE A 15 0.79 3.26 16.57
CA ILE A 15 0.12 3.49 17.85
C ILE A 15 0.92 4.48 18.68
N SER A 16 0.28 5.53 19.18
CA SER A 16 0.94 6.50 20.04
C SER A 16 1.29 5.90 21.41
N LYS A 17 2.54 6.05 21.85
CA LYS A 17 2.94 5.71 23.22
C LYS A 17 2.37 6.65 24.27
N PHE A 18 1.89 7.83 23.87
CA PHE A 18 1.36 8.84 24.78
C PHE A 18 -0.07 8.52 25.24
N ASN A 19 -0.97 8.17 24.32
CA ASN A 19 -2.39 7.96 24.62
C ASN A 19 -2.94 6.62 24.11
N GLY A 20 -2.11 5.77 23.49
CA GLY A 20 -2.53 4.46 22.97
C GLY A 20 -3.43 4.53 21.72
N LEU A 21 -3.62 5.72 21.15
CA LEU A 21 -4.46 5.90 19.96
C LEU A 21 -3.68 5.59 18.68
N ALA A 22 -4.38 5.08 17.67
CA ALA A 22 -3.85 4.78 16.36
C ALA A 22 -3.81 6.03 15.46
N LEU A 23 -2.84 6.07 14.56
CA LEU A 23 -2.79 7.01 13.44
C LEU A 23 -3.86 6.62 12.40
N ASP A 24 -4.82 7.51 12.16
CA ASP A 24 -5.98 7.28 11.29
C ASP A 24 -6.16 8.44 10.29
N ILE A 25 -6.85 8.17 9.19
CA ILE A 25 -7.34 9.23 8.31
C ILE A 25 -8.64 9.77 8.89
N ASP A 26 -8.79 11.09 8.90
CA ASP A 26 -10.04 11.75 9.27
C ASP A 26 -11.15 11.39 8.26
N LYS A 27 -12.09 10.57 8.71
CA LYS A 27 -13.23 10.06 7.93
C LYS A 27 -14.48 10.93 8.06
N THR A 28 -14.38 12.15 8.61
CA THR A 28 -15.53 13.08 8.67
C THR A 28 -15.96 13.56 7.29
N GLU A 29 -15.04 13.56 6.33
CA GLU A 29 -15.26 13.84 4.91
C GLU A 29 -14.79 12.64 4.07
N PRO A 30 -15.21 12.52 2.80
CA PRO A 30 -14.66 11.52 1.88
C PRO A 30 -13.14 11.60 1.82
N ILE A 31 -12.47 10.45 1.79
CA ILE A 31 -11.01 10.39 1.77
C ILE A 31 -10.52 10.79 0.38
N GLU A 32 -9.71 11.84 0.33
CA GLU A 32 -9.10 12.36 -0.88
C GLU A 32 -7.73 12.99 -0.56
N ALA A 33 -7.03 13.44 -1.60
CA ALA A 33 -5.78 14.17 -1.45
C ALA A 33 -5.99 15.42 -0.59
N GLY A 34 -5.21 15.53 0.48
CA GLY A 34 -5.32 16.58 1.51
C GLY A 34 -6.18 16.20 2.72
N SER A 35 -6.77 15.00 2.78
CA SER A 35 -7.45 14.51 3.98
C SER A 35 -6.49 14.47 5.17
N LYS A 36 -6.95 14.95 6.33
CA LYS A 36 -6.11 15.07 7.52
C LYS A 36 -5.81 13.71 8.14
N VAL A 37 -4.64 13.62 8.75
CA VAL A 37 -4.29 12.50 9.62
C VAL A 37 -4.51 12.91 11.08
N VAL A 38 -5.16 12.02 11.84
CA VAL A 38 -5.57 12.25 13.22
C VAL A 38 -5.30 11.03 14.09
N THR A 39 -5.39 11.20 15.41
CA THR A 39 -5.46 10.05 16.34
C THR A 39 -6.88 9.49 16.41
N ALA A 40 -7.04 8.17 16.50
CA ALA A 40 -8.33 7.52 16.71
C ALA A 40 -8.20 6.26 17.57
N VAL A 41 -9.33 5.77 18.10
CA VAL A 41 -9.35 4.47 18.80
C VAL A 41 -8.99 3.38 17.80
N LYS A 42 -8.07 2.48 18.18
CA LYS A 42 -7.64 1.35 17.34
C LYS A 42 -8.85 0.47 17.00
N ILE A 43 -9.04 0.21 15.70
CA ILE A 43 -10.08 -0.66 15.17
C ILE A 43 -9.46 -2.04 14.94
N GLU A 44 -9.92 -3.06 15.67
CA GLU A 44 -9.44 -4.45 15.52
C GLU A 44 -10.17 -5.20 14.38
N ASP A 45 -11.40 -4.77 14.07
CA ASP A 45 -12.22 -5.37 13.02
C ASP A 45 -11.50 -5.29 11.66
N ARG A 46 -11.19 -6.46 11.08
CA ARG A 46 -10.42 -6.60 9.85
C ARG A 46 -11.07 -5.91 8.65
N GLN A 47 -12.39 -5.74 8.64
CA GLN A 47 -13.12 -5.11 7.55
C GLN A 47 -13.18 -3.58 7.66
N LEU A 48 -12.96 -3.03 8.85
CA LEU A 48 -13.14 -1.60 9.13
C LEU A 48 -11.83 -0.85 9.41
N ARG A 49 -10.74 -1.59 9.65
CA ARG A 49 -9.45 -1.04 10.11
C ARG A 49 -8.59 -0.39 9.03
N ASP A 50 -8.94 -0.50 7.76
CA ASP A 50 -8.04 -0.14 6.65
C ASP A 50 -7.60 1.33 6.68
N SER A 51 -8.38 2.24 7.27
CA SER A 51 -7.99 3.65 7.43
C SER A 51 -6.86 3.86 8.44
N GLN A 52 -6.59 2.88 9.30
CA GLN A 52 -5.56 2.88 10.34
C GLN A 52 -4.34 2.02 9.99
N LEU A 53 -4.38 1.36 8.83
CA LEU A 53 -3.30 0.48 8.39
C LEU A 53 -2.38 1.22 7.43
N TRP A 54 -1.09 1.11 7.72
CA TRP A 54 -0.02 1.75 6.98
C TRP A 54 1.00 0.71 6.52
N ILE A 55 1.64 0.98 5.39
CA ILE A 55 2.78 0.20 4.91
C ILE A 55 3.90 1.15 4.53
N HIS A 56 5.14 0.78 4.85
CA HIS A 56 6.32 1.57 4.52
C HIS A 56 7.05 1.01 3.30
N GLN A 57 7.31 1.83 2.30
CA GLN A 57 8.08 1.46 1.10
C GLN A 57 8.90 2.63 0.58
N ASN A 58 10.22 2.46 0.44
CA ASN A 58 11.13 3.48 -0.10
C ASN A 58 11.00 4.87 0.56
N GLY A 59 10.71 4.89 1.86
CA GLY A 59 10.48 6.12 2.62
C GLY A 59 9.03 6.61 2.63
N PHE A 60 8.14 6.09 1.79
CA PHE A 60 6.72 6.44 1.85
C PHE A 60 5.97 5.63 2.90
N LEU A 61 5.01 6.27 3.58
CA LEU A 61 4.01 5.60 4.40
C LEU A 61 2.67 5.66 3.70
N THR A 62 2.23 4.54 3.13
CA THR A 62 1.00 4.46 2.35
C THR A 62 -0.14 3.91 3.20
N ASN A 63 -1.28 4.59 3.22
CA ASN A 63 -2.48 4.12 3.92
C ASN A 63 -3.18 3.00 3.14
N LYS A 64 -3.75 1.99 3.80
CA LYS A 64 -4.42 0.87 3.12
C LYS A 64 -5.76 1.24 2.47
N LEU A 65 -6.59 2.06 3.13
CA LEU A 65 -7.95 2.35 2.67
C LEU A 65 -7.98 3.20 1.39
N GLY A 66 -7.18 4.27 1.36
CA GLY A 66 -7.14 5.21 0.23
C GLY A 66 -5.90 5.07 -0.64
N GLY A 67 -4.87 4.35 -0.17
CA GLY A 67 -3.58 4.20 -0.84
C GLY A 67 -2.81 5.50 -1.09
N LEU A 68 -3.23 6.57 -0.45
CA LEU A 68 -2.53 7.84 -0.43
C LEU A 68 -1.36 7.75 0.55
N VAL A 69 -0.32 8.54 0.29
CA VAL A 69 0.89 8.56 1.11
C VAL A 69 0.82 9.67 2.14
N LEU A 70 1.45 9.44 3.28
CA LEU A 70 1.69 10.46 4.28
C LEU A 70 2.48 11.62 3.65
N ASP A 71 2.01 12.84 3.86
CA ASP A 71 2.56 14.05 3.24
C ASP A 71 2.54 15.20 4.26
N ILE A 72 3.64 15.95 4.28
CA ILE A 72 3.83 17.11 5.13
C ILE A 72 3.46 18.34 4.33
N GLY A 73 2.62 19.18 4.91
CA GLY A 73 2.46 20.50 4.34
C GLY A 73 1.81 21.50 5.27
N ARG A 74 1.82 22.74 4.80
CA ARG A 74 1.35 23.87 5.57
C ARG A 74 -0.16 23.81 5.67
N SER A 75 -0.67 23.87 6.90
CA SER A 75 -2.10 23.97 7.11
C SER A 75 -2.64 25.23 6.41
N LYS A 76 -3.70 25.05 5.61
CA LYS A 76 -4.37 26.12 4.86
C LYS A 76 -5.13 27.11 5.76
N SER A 77 -5.16 26.87 7.09
CA SER A 77 -5.79 27.79 8.03
C SER A 77 -5.00 29.09 8.12
N PHE A 78 -5.71 30.22 8.13
CA PHE A 78 -5.13 31.55 8.32
C PHE A 78 -4.18 31.61 9.52
N MET A 79 -4.51 30.93 10.63
CA MET A 79 -3.65 30.88 11.82
C MET A 79 -2.37 30.08 11.63
N ALA A 80 -2.39 29.03 10.80
CA ALA A 80 -1.22 28.19 10.54
C ALA A 80 -0.18 28.87 9.65
N ILE A 81 -0.62 29.78 8.77
CA ILE A 81 0.26 30.63 7.97
C ILE A 81 1.18 31.49 8.86
N PHE A 82 0.71 31.90 10.04
CA PHE A 82 1.50 32.69 10.99
C PHE A 82 2.26 31.84 12.00
N SER A 83 1.77 30.63 12.34
CA SER A 83 2.47 29.75 13.29
C SER A 83 3.62 28.97 12.63
N GLY A 84 3.60 28.80 11.31
CA GLY A 84 4.56 27.95 10.60
C GLY A 84 4.38 26.47 10.92
N GLU A 85 3.26 26.08 11.54
CA GLU A 85 2.98 24.67 11.88
C GLU A 85 2.77 23.85 10.59
N GLU A 86 3.58 22.81 10.44
CA GLU A 86 3.46 21.83 9.37
C GLU A 86 2.62 20.65 9.85
N HIS A 87 1.53 20.40 9.13
CA HIS A 87 0.59 19.34 9.45
C HIS A 87 0.78 18.15 8.53
N VAL A 88 0.30 17.01 9.00
CA VAL A 88 0.34 15.78 8.24
C VAL A 88 -1.03 15.48 7.64
N TYR A 89 -1.04 15.18 6.35
CA TYR A 89 -2.20 14.74 5.58
C TYR A 89 -1.82 13.51 4.74
N VAL A 90 -2.79 13.02 3.97
CA VAL A 90 -2.53 12.04 2.91
C VAL A 90 -2.64 12.70 1.54
N ASP A 91 -1.75 12.38 0.61
CA ASP A 91 -1.77 12.90 -0.77
C ASP A 91 -1.33 11.84 -1.78
N ASN A 92 -1.42 12.17 -3.06
CA ASN A 92 -0.85 11.39 -4.14
C ASN A 92 0.67 11.35 -4.02
N MET A 93 1.25 10.21 -4.37
CA MET A 93 2.68 10.03 -4.35
C MET A 93 3.38 11.01 -5.31
N LYS A 94 4.36 11.76 -4.80
CA LYS A 94 5.24 12.64 -5.58
C LYS A 94 6.50 11.90 -5.99
N HIS A 95 7.13 12.37 -7.07
CA HIS A 95 8.33 11.76 -7.63
C HIS A 95 9.62 12.51 -7.25
N GLU A 96 10.73 11.77 -7.26
CA GLU A 96 12.10 12.30 -7.17
C GLU A 96 12.30 13.35 -6.05
N ASN A 97 12.74 14.55 -6.43
CA ASN A 97 13.06 15.64 -5.51
C ASN A 97 11.82 16.31 -4.91
N ASP A 98 10.65 16.17 -5.53
CA ASP A 98 9.40 16.76 -5.05
C ASP A 98 8.81 15.97 -3.88
N ALA A 99 9.26 14.72 -3.68
CA ALA A 99 8.73 13.82 -2.68
C ALA A 99 9.37 13.96 -1.30
N ARG A 100 10.21 14.98 -1.08
CA ARG A 100 10.96 15.19 0.18
C ARG A 100 10.05 15.30 1.40
N ASP A 101 8.86 15.85 1.22
CA ASP A 101 7.81 16.00 2.24
C ASP A 101 6.95 14.75 2.42
N GLN A 102 7.25 13.66 1.70
CA GLN A 102 6.57 12.36 1.78
C GLN A 102 7.53 11.23 2.17
N ARG A 103 8.72 11.57 2.68
CA ARG A 103 9.76 10.59 3.04
C ARG A 103 9.97 10.54 4.55
N PHE A 104 9.77 9.35 5.12
CA PHE A 104 9.86 9.08 6.53
C PHE A 104 10.77 7.88 6.83
N GLY A 105 11.49 7.99 7.96
CA GLY A 105 12.23 6.91 8.60
C GLY A 105 11.66 6.60 9.99
N TYR A 106 12.10 5.48 10.57
CA TYR A 106 11.71 5.06 11.91
C TYR A 106 12.95 4.76 12.75
N SER A 107 12.99 5.27 13.98
CA SER A 107 14.05 4.97 14.95
C SER A 107 13.47 4.10 16.06
N SER A 108 13.98 2.87 16.15
CA SER A 108 13.50 1.84 17.08
C SER A 108 13.89 2.10 18.54
N GLU A 109 14.93 2.90 18.78
CA GLU A 109 15.47 3.22 20.10
C GLU A 109 14.38 3.75 21.06
N HIS A 110 13.56 4.67 20.56
CA HIS A 110 12.46 5.27 21.33
C HIS A 110 11.11 5.26 20.59
N GLY A 111 11.11 5.01 19.28
CA GLY A 111 9.91 4.97 18.45
C GLY A 111 9.61 6.29 17.74
N HIS A 112 10.61 7.02 17.28
CA HIS A 112 10.37 8.25 16.51
C HIS A 112 10.13 7.91 15.05
N ILE A 113 9.10 8.51 14.46
CA ILE A 113 8.95 8.59 12.99
C ILE A 113 9.48 9.97 12.59
N TYR A 114 10.53 10.01 11.78
CA TYR A 114 11.23 11.24 11.41
C TYR A 114 11.20 11.48 9.91
N THR A 115 11.33 12.74 9.49
CA THR A 115 11.44 13.05 8.06
C THR A 115 12.83 12.69 7.54
N LEU A 116 12.93 12.10 6.34
CA LEU A 116 14.25 11.82 5.75
C LEU A 116 14.97 13.08 5.25
N PHE A 117 14.25 14.19 5.09
CA PHE A 117 14.83 15.48 4.74
C PHE A 117 15.54 16.12 5.94
N GLU A 118 14.88 16.14 7.10
CA GLU A 118 15.39 16.71 8.35
C GLU A 118 15.11 15.73 9.50
N THR A 119 16.11 14.94 9.89
CA THR A 119 15.93 13.81 10.84
C THR A 119 15.59 14.22 12.27
N ASN A 120 15.76 15.49 12.63
CA ASN A 120 15.33 16.03 13.92
C ASN A 120 13.87 16.47 13.90
N ASP A 121 13.20 16.44 12.76
CA ASP A 121 11.78 16.75 12.66
C ASP A 121 10.99 15.44 12.65
N VAL A 122 10.08 15.31 13.61
CA VAL A 122 9.40 14.07 13.96
C VAL A 122 7.89 14.23 13.98
N VAL A 123 7.18 13.12 13.79
CA VAL A 123 5.71 13.07 13.85
C VAL A 123 5.24 13.25 15.30
N ASP A 124 4.40 14.25 15.52
CA ASP A 124 3.96 14.74 16.84
C ASP A 124 2.43 14.85 16.93
N ILE A 125 1.86 14.47 18.08
CA ILE A 125 0.47 14.77 18.41
C ILE A 125 0.36 16.20 18.93
N ARG A 126 -0.27 17.05 18.12
CA ARG A 126 -0.39 18.49 18.38
C ARG A 126 -0.93 18.77 19.78
N LYS A 127 -0.17 19.59 20.53
CA LYS A 127 -0.51 20.06 21.88
C LYS A 127 -0.75 18.94 22.90
N LYS A 128 -0.20 17.74 22.69
CA LYS A 128 -0.38 16.58 23.58
C LYS A 128 -1.86 16.30 23.87
N LYS A 129 -2.73 16.46 22.87
CA LYS A 129 -4.16 16.21 23.04
C LYS A 129 -4.39 14.71 23.24
N GLN A 130 -4.99 14.35 24.38
CA GLN A 130 -5.23 12.95 24.76
C GLN A 130 -6.39 12.32 24.00
N GLU A 131 -7.43 13.11 23.71
CA GLU A 131 -8.66 12.61 23.09
C GLU A 131 -8.48 12.27 21.59
N PRO A 132 -9.28 11.35 21.05
CA PRO A 132 -9.39 11.11 19.62
C PRO A 132 -9.66 12.38 18.80
N GLY A 133 -9.26 12.35 17.53
CA GLY A 133 -9.31 13.49 16.63
C GLY A 133 -8.25 14.54 16.96
N ALA A 134 -7.11 14.16 17.55
CA ALA A 134 -5.98 15.06 17.66
C ALA A 134 -5.27 15.15 16.31
N ALA A 135 -4.98 16.38 15.86
CA ALA A 135 -4.25 16.60 14.62
C ALA A 135 -2.79 16.18 14.76
N ILE A 136 -2.26 15.60 13.69
CA ILE A 136 -0.86 15.23 13.59
C ILE A 136 -0.08 16.33 12.89
N MET A 137 1.14 16.57 13.38
CA MET A 137 2.04 17.60 12.87
C MET A 137 3.48 17.11 12.84
N ILE A 138 4.33 17.86 12.15
CA ILE A 138 5.77 17.72 12.23
C ILE A 138 6.28 18.74 13.24
N TYR A 139 7.14 18.28 14.16
CA TYR A 139 7.73 19.14 15.17
C TYR A 139 9.17 18.74 15.45
N HIS A 140 9.95 19.69 15.96
CA HIS A 140 11.30 19.40 16.36
C HIS A 140 11.32 18.37 17.50
N LYS A 141 12.21 17.39 17.38
CA LYS A 141 12.40 16.31 18.34
C LYS A 141 12.74 16.90 19.71
N ALA A 142 12.02 16.48 20.73
CA ALA A 142 12.29 16.91 22.10
C ALA A 142 13.68 16.47 22.57
N GLU A 143 14.30 17.27 23.42
CA GLU A 143 15.64 16.97 23.97
C GLU A 143 15.64 15.69 24.82
N ASN A 144 14.51 15.38 25.46
CA ASN A 144 14.35 14.17 26.26
C ASN A 144 13.00 13.47 26.00
N VAL A 145 12.99 12.17 26.26
CA VAL A 145 11.88 11.26 25.95
C VAL A 145 10.63 11.57 26.78
N GLU A 146 10.78 12.02 28.02
CA GLU A 146 9.67 12.34 28.92
C GLU A 146 8.88 13.56 28.44
N GLU A 147 9.59 14.61 27.99
CA GLU A 147 8.98 15.79 27.39
C GLU A 147 8.40 15.50 26.01
N GLY A 148 9.03 14.60 25.24
CA GLY A 148 8.64 14.23 23.88
C GLY A 148 7.70 13.02 23.77
N ILE A 149 7.03 12.58 24.85
CA ILE A 149 6.25 11.33 24.82
C ILE A 149 5.18 11.28 23.71
N ASN A 150 4.63 12.43 23.30
CA ASN A 150 3.67 12.58 22.21
C ASN A 150 4.29 12.50 20.79
N GLN A 151 5.60 12.31 20.70
CA GLN A 151 6.38 12.11 19.48
C GLN A 151 6.78 10.64 19.28
N LEU A 152 6.38 9.75 20.20
CA LEU A 152 6.79 8.37 20.22
C LEU A 152 5.65 7.43 19.80
N TRP A 153 6.02 6.45 18.97
CA TRP A 153 5.12 5.56 18.27
C TRP A 153 5.60 4.10 18.35
N ASP A 154 4.66 3.21 18.64
CA ASP A 154 4.79 1.77 18.51
C ASP A 154 4.21 1.30 17.18
N LEU A 155 4.94 0.40 16.53
CA LEU A 155 4.52 -0.20 15.27
C LEU A 155 4.02 -1.61 15.55
N GLN A 156 2.72 -1.85 15.32
CA GLN A 156 2.08 -3.14 15.59
C GLN A 156 1.62 -3.77 14.28
N LEU A 157 2.15 -4.95 13.93
CA LEU A 157 1.68 -5.68 12.75
C LEU A 157 0.18 -5.97 12.84
N ALA A 158 -0.53 -5.73 11.73
CA ALA A 158 -1.98 -5.87 11.68
C ALA A 158 -2.44 -7.32 11.53
N ASP A 159 -1.58 -8.15 10.94
CA ASP A 159 -1.79 -9.58 10.76
C ASP A 159 -0.52 -10.33 11.23
N PRO A 160 -0.64 -11.54 11.81
CA PRO A 160 0.52 -12.33 12.18
C PRO A 160 1.42 -12.53 10.96
N PRO A 161 2.76 -12.50 11.13
CA PRO A 161 3.67 -12.86 10.05
C PRO A 161 3.24 -14.23 9.51
N ARG A 162 2.92 -14.32 8.22
CA ARG A 162 2.64 -15.63 7.61
C ARG A 162 3.88 -16.49 7.81
N VAL A 163 3.71 -17.71 8.34
CA VAL A 163 4.82 -18.66 8.44
C VAL A 163 5.17 -19.06 7.02
N LEU A 164 6.24 -18.47 6.48
CA LEU A 164 6.80 -18.89 5.21
C LEU A 164 7.38 -20.30 5.39
N ASP A 165 7.07 -21.20 4.46
CA ASP A 165 7.78 -22.47 4.36
C ASP A 165 9.23 -22.14 3.98
N SER A 166 10.15 -22.36 4.92
CA SER A 166 11.59 -22.08 4.79
C SER A 166 12.29 -22.90 3.68
N SER A 167 11.56 -23.71 2.92
CA SER A 167 12.06 -24.38 1.72
C SER A 167 11.92 -23.55 0.43
N ASP A 168 11.27 -22.38 0.49
CA ASP A 168 11.09 -21.47 -0.65
C ASP A 168 11.94 -20.19 -0.43
N ASP A 169 13.26 -20.31 -0.58
CA ASP A 169 14.28 -19.25 -0.46
C ASP A 169 14.07 -18.02 -1.40
N GLU A 170 12.95 -17.95 -2.12
CA GLU A 170 12.64 -16.92 -3.12
C GLU A 170 11.29 -16.19 -2.89
N GLU A 171 10.53 -16.54 -1.85
CA GLU A 171 9.41 -15.72 -1.35
C GLU A 171 9.92 -14.74 -0.30
N ASP A 172 10.72 -13.76 -0.73
CA ASP A 172 10.99 -12.60 0.12
C ASP A 172 9.66 -11.93 0.45
N ASP A 173 9.38 -11.74 1.75
CA ASP A 173 8.28 -10.94 2.27
C ASP A 173 8.17 -9.58 1.55
N ASP A 174 9.30 -9.01 1.12
CA ASP A 174 9.39 -7.80 0.31
C ASP A 174 8.64 -7.89 -1.03
N LYS A 175 8.70 -9.03 -1.75
CA LYS A 175 8.08 -9.20 -3.07
C LYS A 175 6.57 -9.43 -2.96
N CYS A 176 6.14 -10.22 -1.98
CA CYS A 176 4.72 -10.44 -1.71
C CYS A 176 4.05 -9.18 -1.12
N ALA A 177 4.76 -8.41 -0.29
CA ALA A 177 4.30 -7.11 0.20
C ALA A 177 4.27 -6.03 -0.90
N ARG A 178 5.22 -6.04 -1.86
CA ARG A 178 5.17 -5.19 -3.06
C ARG A 178 3.98 -5.51 -3.96
N LEU A 179 3.72 -6.80 -4.18
CA LEU A 179 2.53 -7.24 -4.92
C LEU A 179 1.24 -6.83 -4.19
N ARG A 180 1.16 -6.94 -2.86
CA ARG A 180 0.04 -6.42 -2.05
C ARG A 180 -0.17 -4.91 -2.18
N SER A 181 0.90 -4.10 -2.16
CA SER A 181 0.82 -2.64 -2.37
C SER A 181 0.38 -2.25 -3.78
N TRP A 182 0.75 -3.03 -4.79
CA TRP A 182 0.36 -2.78 -6.18
C TRP A 182 -1.14 -2.86 -6.41
N PHE A 183 -1.83 -3.66 -5.61
CA PHE A 183 -3.25 -3.93 -5.79
C PHE A 183 -4.18 -3.11 -4.90
N GLY A 184 -3.63 -2.41 -3.89
CA GLY A 184 -4.39 -1.59 -2.96
C GLY A 184 -4.78 -0.20 -3.48
N ASN A 185 -4.19 0.31 -4.57
CA ASN A 185 -4.53 1.66 -5.04
C ASN A 185 -4.09 1.94 -6.48
N TRP A 186 -4.99 2.34 -7.37
CA TRP A 186 -4.63 2.77 -8.74
C TRP A 186 -5.10 4.19 -9.07
N GLY A 187 -5.80 4.88 -8.17
CA GLY A 187 -6.36 6.21 -8.46
C GLY A 187 -5.32 7.33 -8.61
N GLY A 188 -4.09 7.15 -8.08
CA GLY A 188 -3.15 8.26 -7.85
C GLY A 188 -1.74 8.13 -8.44
N TRP A 189 -1.43 7.11 -9.24
CA TRP A 189 -0.05 6.88 -9.72
C TRP A 189 0.23 7.54 -11.07
N GLY A 190 1.31 8.32 -11.12
CA GLY A 190 1.86 8.89 -12.35
C GLY A 190 2.35 7.82 -13.32
N LYS A 191 2.52 8.18 -14.61
CA LYS A 191 2.91 7.22 -15.66
C LYS A 191 4.29 6.59 -15.40
N ASP A 192 5.19 7.32 -14.75
CA ASP A 192 6.57 6.92 -14.49
C ASP A 192 6.71 6.08 -13.20
N ASP A 193 5.78 6.19 -12.24
CA ASP A 193 5.74 5.31 -11.05
C ASP A 193 5.36 3.88 -11.40
N LYS A 194 4.59 3.71 -12.47
CA LYS A 194 4.15 2.40 -12.96
C LYS A 194 5.32 1.53 -13.40
N GLU A 195 6.42 2.15 -13.84
CA GLU A 195 7.66 1.46 -14.26
C GLU A 195 8.60 1.18 -13.09
N ALA A 196 8.55 1.98 -12.02
CA ALA A 196 9.44 1.85 -10.87
C ALA A 196 9.00 0.79 -9.84
N VAL A 197 7.69 0.48 -9.80
CA VAL A 197 7.08 -0.34 -8.73
C VAL A 197 7.04 -1.84 -9.06
N LEU A 198 7.08 -2.22 -10.35
CA LEU A 198 7.17 -3.62 -10.78
C LEU A 198 8.22 -3.75 -11.87
N LYS A 199 9.28 -4.51 -11.61
CA LYS A 199 10.21 -4.87 -12.68
C LYS A 199 9.54 -5.97 -13.51
N GLU A 200 9.58 -5.85 -14.84
CA GLU A 200 9.08 -6.89 -15.77
C GLU A 200 9.51 -8.32 -15.36
N LYS A 201 10.72 -8.45 -14.80
CA LYS A 201 11.27 -9.69 -14.26
C LYS A 201 10.39 -10.33 -13.18
N GLU A 202 9.80 -9.54 -12.28
CA GLU A 202 8.97 -10.02 -11.17
C GLU A 202 7.62 -10.53 -11.66
N LEU A 203 7.00 -9.82 -12.61
CA LEU A 203 5.76 -10.26 -13.26
C LEU A 203 5.96 -11.56 -14.04
N LYS A 204 7.07 -11.68 -14.78
CA LYS A 204 7.44 -12.94 -15.45
C LYS A 204 7.69 -14.07 -14.46
N ALA A 205 8.35 -13.81 -13.34
CA ALA A 205 8.55 -14.81 -12.30
C ALA A 205 7.22 -15.27 -11.68
N ALA A 206 6.27 -14.36 -11.46
CA ALA A 206 4.92 -14.72 -11.02
C ALA A 206 4.21 -15.58 -12.07
N HIS A 207 4.28 -15.19 -13.34
CA HIS A 207 3.72 -15.96 -14.46
C HIS A 207 4.27 -17.39 -14.52
N GLU A 208 5.60 -17.56 -14.42
CA GLU A 208 6.26 -18.86 -14.38
C GLU A 208 5.77 -19.71 -13.18
N LYS A 209 5.69 -19.11 -11.98
CA LYS A 209 5.22 -19.82 -10.77
C LYS A 209 3.79 -20.34 -10.92
N VAL A 210 2.91 -19.54 -11.53
CA VAL A 210 1.47 -19.82 -11.65
C VAL A 210 1.15 -20.76 -12.82
N TYR A 211 1.73 -20.53 -13.99
CA TYR A 211 1.38 -21.26 -15.22
C TYR A 211 2.33 -22.39 -15.57
N GLU A 212 3.61 -22.31 -15.20
CA GLU A 212 4.60 -23.35 -15.54
C GLU A 212 4.85 -24.31 -14.39
N LYS A 213 5.04 -23.78 -13.17
CA LYS A 213 5.35 -24.59 -11.98
C LYS A 213 4.11 -25.08 -11.23
N ASN A 214 2.94 -24.51 -11.53
CA ASN A 214 1.66 -24.84 -10.93
C ASN A 214 1.70 -24.98 -9.39
N LYS A 215 2.36 -24.03 -8.71
CA LYS A 215 2.45 -24.05 -7.23
C LYS A 215 1.05 -23.93 -6.60
N SER A 216 0.77 -24.75 -5.59
CA SER A 216 -0.56 -24.87 -4.97
C SER A 216 -0.90 -23.77 -3.97
N HIS A 217 0.10 -23.14 -3.34
CA HIS A 217 -0.10 -22.11 -2.32
C HIS A 217 0.54 -20.80 -2.74
N LEU A 218 -0.09 -20.09 -3.68
CA LEU A 218 0.33 -18.75 -4.09
C LEU A 218 -0.66 -17.72 -3.57
N SER A 219 -0.16 -16.55 -3.21
CA SER A 219 -1.03 -15.43 -2.83
C SER A 219 -1.87 -14.98 -4.05
N TYR A 220 -3.09 -14.48 -3.81
CA TYR A 220 -3.93 -13.98 -4.90
C TYR A 220 -3.27 -12.87 -5.70
N GLU A 221 -2.39 -12.12 -5.05
CA GLU A 221 -1.61 -11.07 -5.66
C GLU A 221 -0.60 -11.63 -6.68
N VAL A 222 0.11 -12.71 -6.34
CA VAL A 222 0.98 -13.42 -7.30
C VAL A 222 0.15 -13.96 -8.47
N ILE A 223 -1.05 -14.50 -8.19
CA ILE A 223 -1.95 -15.01 -9.21
C ILE A 223 -2.42 -13.88 -10.14
N ALA A 224 -2.87 -12.75 -9.60
CA ALA A 224 -3.31 -11.60 -10.39
C ALA A 224 -2.15 -11.00 -11.22
N GLY A 225 -0.93 -10.97 -10.69
CA GLY A 225 0.25 -10.55 -11.44
C GLY A 225 0.61 -11.50 -12.59
N ALA A 226 0.50 -12.80 -12.37
CA ALA A 226 0.66 -13.80 -13.43
C ALA A 226 -0.43 -13.70 -14.50
N VAL A 227 -1.69 -13.55 -14.08
CA VAL A 227 -2.84 -13.35 -14.99
C VAL A 227 -2.63 -12.12 -15.86
N ALA A 228 -2.09 -11.04 -15.31
CA ALA A 228 -1.78 -9.85 -16.07
C ALA A 228 -0.77 -10.09 -17.19
N VAL A 229 0.31 -10.83 -16.92
CA VAL A 229 1.28 -11.23 -17.96
C VAL A 229 0.62 -12.10 -19.01
N GLN A 230 -0.19 -13.08 -18.58
CA GLN A 230 -0.88 -13.98 -19.48
C GLN A 230 -1.86 -13.24 -20.40
N ALA A 231 -2.62 -12.29 -19.87
CA ALA A 231 -3.57 -11.48 -20.64
C ALA A 231 -2.89 -10.63 -21.72
N VAL A 232 -1.75 -10.02 -21.40
CA VAL A 232 -0.96 -9.28 -22.39
C VAL A 232 -0.40 -10.22 -23.46
N LYS A 233 0.12 -11.39 -23.04
CA LYS A 233 0.61 -12.41 -23.98
C LYS A 233 -0.49 -12.85 -24.96
N MET A 234 -1.67 -13.21 -24.46
CA MET A 234 -2.82 -13.60 -25.29
C MET A 234 -3.20 -12.53 -26.32
N TYR A 235 -3.17 -11.26 -25.92
CA TYR A 235 -3.44 -10.16 -26.85
C TYR A 235 -2.37 -10.01 -27.93
N MET A 236 -1.09 -10.11 -27.57
CA MET A 236 0.02 -10.01 -28.53
C MET A 236 -0.01 -11.18 -29.52
N ASP A 237 -0.18 -12.41 -29.04
CA ASP A 237 -0.27 -13.62 -29.86
C ASP A 237 -1.42 -13.51 -30.87
N GLN A 238 -2.60 -13.04 -30.43
CA GLN A 238 -3.75 -12.82 -31.31
C GLN A 238 -3.45 -11.77 -32.40
N LYS A 239 -2.74 -10.69 -32.08
CA LYS A 239 -2.40 -9.65 -33.05
C LYS A 239 -1.37 -10.12 -34.06
N GLU A 240 -0.39 -10.91 -33.62
CA GLU A 240 0.58 -11.56 -34.49
C GLU A 240 -0.11 -12.52 -35.48
N GLU A 241 -1.02 -13.38 -34.98
CA GLU A 241 -1.79 -14.30 -35.83
C GLU A 241 -2.69 -13.59 -36.84
N ALA A 242 -3.29 -12.47 -36.44
CA ALA A 242 -4.15 -11.67 -37.32
C ALA A 242 -3.37 -10.81 -38.33
N GLY A 243 -2.04 -10.66 -38.16
CA GLY A 243 -1.22 -9.75 -38.97
C GLY A 243 -1.62 -8.28 -38.81
N GLU A 244 -2.18 -7.91 -37.66
CA GLU A 244 -2.71 -6.57 -37.40
C GLU A 244 -1.78 -5.73 -36.51
N ASP A 245 -1.65 -4.44 -36.83
CA ASP A 245 -0.92 -3.50 -35.99
C ASP A 245 -1.62 -3.25 -34.64
N ILE A 246 -0.82 -3.03 -33.60
CA ILE A 246 -1.28 -2.83 -32.22
C ILE A 246 -1.92 -1.43 -32.09
N HIS A 247 -3.25 -1.37 -32.11
CA HIS A 247 -4.00 -0.13 -31.83
C HIS A 247 -4.26 0.08 -30.33
N PHE A 248 -3.65 1.13 -29.78
CA PHE A 248 -3.56 1.38 -28.33
C PHE A 248 -4.91 1.52 -27.59
N LYS A 249 -5.92 2.17 -28.19
CA LYS A 249 -7.22 2.40 -27.53
C LYS A 249 -8.06 1.12 -27.42
N GLY A 250 -7.97 0.22 -28.42
CA GLY A 250 -8.64 -1.09 -28.40
C GLY A 250 -7.86 -2.14 -27.58
N ALA A 251 -6.54 -2.04 -27.55
CA ALA A 251 -5.66 -2.98 -26.86
C ALA A 251 -5.96 -3.10 -25.36
N LYS A 252 -6.09 -1.97 -24.65
CA LYS A 252 -6.35 -1.98 -23.20
C LYS A 252 -7.68 -2.63 -22.83
N GLN A 253 -8.69 -2.45 -23.66
CA GLN A 253 -10.01 -3.04 -23.43
C GLN A 253 -9.99 -4.55 -23.70
N ALA A 254 -9.31 -4.99 -24.76
CA ALA A 254 -9.13 -6.41 -25.05
C ALA A 254 -8.33 -7.12 -23.94
N ILE A 255 -7.22 -6.53 -23.51
CA ILE A 255 -6.35 -7.05 -22.43
C ILE A 255 -7.10 -7.14 -21.11
N ALA A 256 -7.92 -6.13 -20.78
CA ALA A 256 -8.80 -6.19 -19.60
C ALA A 256 -9.78 -7.37 -19.68
N GLY A 257 -10.38 -7.62 -20.85
CA GLY A 257 -11.25 -8.77 -21.08
C GLY A 257 -10.54 -10.10 -20.85
N TYR A 258 -9.32 -10.24 -21.36
CA TYR A 258 -8.49 -11.44 -21.14
C TYR A 258 -8.13 -11.62 -19.66
N ALA A 259 -7.70 -10.56 -18.98
CA ALA A 259 -7.35 -10.62 -17.57
C ALA A 259 -8.53 -11.02 -16.68
N ALA A 260 -9.71 -10.44 -16.91
CA ALA A 260 -10.92 -10.81 -16.16
C ALA A 260 -11.30 -12.28 -16.39
N THR A 261 -11.28 -12.74 -17.64
CA THR A 261 -11.63 -14.11 -18.01
C THR A 261 -10.65 -15.12 -17.38
N GLU A 262 -9.35 -14.84 -17.48
CA GLU A 262 -8.33 -15.74 -16.97
C GLU A 262 -8.32 -15.75 -15.43
N MET A 263 -8.63 -14.62 -14.77
CA MET A 263 -8.78 -14.59 -13.31
C MET A 263 -9.98 -15.43 -12.84
N VAL A 264 -11.11 -15.38 -13.55
CA VAL A 264 -12.27 -16.26 -13.28
C VAL A 264 -11.88 -17.74 -13.38
N LYS A 265 -11.11 -18.09 -14.42
CA LYS A 265 -10.57 -19.45 -14.57
C LYS A 265 -9.68 -19.86 -13.40
N MET A 266 -8.80 -18.95 -12.95
CA MET A 266 -7.97 -19.22 -11.77
C MET A 266 -8.78 -19.50 -10.51
N PHE A 267 -9.89 -18.79 -10.28
CA PHE A 267 -10.78 -19.10 -9.16
C PHE A 267 -11.44 -20.47 -9.28
N MET A 268 -11.83 -20.87 -10.50
CA MET A 268 -12.46 -22.18 -10.72
C MET A 268 -11.47 -23.33 -10.55
N GLU A 269 -10.22 -23.15 -10.99
CA GLU A 269 -9.20 -24.20 -10.95
C GLU A 269 -8.57 -24.38 -9.57
N ARG A 270 -8.38 -23.29 -8.82
CA ARG A 270 -7.66 -23.30 -7.55
C ARG A 270 -8.55 -23.14 -6.32
N GLY A 271 -9.82 -22.75 -6.50
CA GLY A 271 -10.66 -22.33 -5.39
C GLY A 271 -10.21 -20.98 -4.82
N THR A 272 -11.03 -20.41 -3.95
CA THR A 272 -10.64 -19.31 -3.07
C THR A 272 -10.31 -19.92 -1.70
N ASP A 273 -9.14 -20.55 -1.56
CA ASP A 273 -8.73 -21.26 -0.33
C ASP A 273 -8.58 -20.34 0.90
N ASP A 274 -8.57 -19.02 0.70
CA ASP A 274 -8.64 -17.98 1.75
C ASP A 274 -10.11 -17.55 2.03
N ASP A 275 -11.11 -18.33 1.61
CA ASP A 275 -12.47 -18.24 2.13
C ASP A 275 -12.41 -18.66 3.61
N ASP A 276 -12.52 -17.69 4.51
CA ASP A 276 -12.80 -18.02 5.90
C ASP A 276 -14.14 -18.77 5.90
N GLU A 277 -14.27 -19.88 6.65
CA GLU A 277 -15.53 -20.65 6.72
C GLU A 277 -16.72 -19.77 7.15
N ASP A 278 -16.43 -18.61 7.75
CA ASP A 278 -17.35 -17.57 8.21
C ASP A 278 -17.72 -16.51 7.15
N ASP A 279 -17.09 -16.50 5.96
CA ASP A 279 -17.42 -15.53 4.91
C ASP A 279 -18.78 -15.83 4.25
N ASP A 280 -19.65 -14.82 4.16
CA ASP A 280 -20.91 -14.93 3.42
C ASP A 280 -20.72 -14.82 1.89
N GLU A 281 -21.74 -15.20 1.11
CA GLU A 281 -21.67 -15.15 -0.36
C GLU A 281 -21.38 -13.73 -0.89
N GLU A 282 -21.84 -12.68 -0.21
CA GLU A 282 -21.61 -11.30 -0.61
C GLU A 282 -20.13 -10.91 -0.43
N GLN A 283 -19.50 -11.35 0.67
CA GLN A 283 -18.09 -11.16 0.95
C GLN A 283 -17.21 -11.92 -0.05
N LYS A 284 -17.58 -13.15 -0.40
CA LYS A 284 -16.88 -13.94 -1.43
C LYS A 284 -16.94 -13.27 -2.79
N GLU A 285 -18.10 -12.76 -3.19
CA GLU A 285 -18.25 -12.04 -4.46
C GLU A 285 -17.51 -10.70 -4.47
N LYS A 286 -17.50 -9.96 -3.35
CA LYS A 286 -16.67 -8.75 -3.21
C LYS A 286 -15.19 -9.06 -3.34
N LYS A 287 -14.69 -10.12 -2.67
CA LYS A 287 -13.29 -10.58 -2.80
C LYS A 287 -12.95 -10.92 -4.25
N LYS A 288 -13.77 -11.74 -4.92
CA LYS A 288 -13.57 -12.07 -6.35
C LYS A 288 -13.56 -10.83 -7.24
N SER A 289 -14.47 -9.89 -7.02
CA SER A 289 -14.54 -8.64 -7.79
C SER A 289 -13.28 -7.78 -7.60
N VAL A 290 -12.81 -7.64 -6.36
CA VAL A 290 -11.56 -6.94 -6.06
C VAL A 290 -10.40 -7.58 -6.80
N LEU A 291 -10.26 -8.90 -6.72
CA LEU A 291 -9.18 -9.66 -7.36
C LEU A 291 -9.26 -9.66 -8.91
N GLN A 292 -10.44 -9.56 -9.50
CA GLN A 292 -10.58 -9.36 -10.95
C GLN A 292 -10.13 -7.95 -11.36
N ASN A 293 -10.61 -6.92 -10.67
CA ASN A 293 -10.23 -5.53 -10.94
C ASN A 293 -8.71 -5.32 -10.78
N MET A 294 -8.15 -6.02 -9.80
CA MET A 294 -6.75 -6.15 -9.52
C MET A 294 -5.96 -6.70 -10.73
N ALA A 295 -6.35 -7.87 -11.26
CA ALA A 295 -5.73 -8.48 -12.44
C ALA A 295 -5.91 -7.66 -13.73
N VAL A 296 -7.07 -7.02 -13.90
CA VAL A 296 -7.37 -6.15 -15.05
C VAL A 296 -6.48 -4.92 -15.05
N SER A 297 -6.41 -4.22 -13.92
CA SER A 297 -5.54 -3.05 -13.76
C SER A 297 -4.12 -3.47 -14.12
N ALA A 298 -3.63 -4.50 -13.43
CA ALA A 298 -2.31 -5.07 -13.62
C ALA A 298 -1.93 -5.32 -15.09
N ALA A 299 -2.82 -5.97 -15.85
CA ALA A 299 -2.59 -6.28 -17.26
C ALA A 299 -2.45 -5.02 -18.12
N GLN A 300 -3.26 -4.00 -17.86
CA GLN A 300 -3.20 -2.74 -18.59
C GLN A 300 -1.90 -1.97 -18.32
N ASN A 301 -1.36 -2.00 -17.09
CA ASN A 301 -0.04 -1.40 -16.85
C ASN A 301 1.09 -2.21 -17.47
N TYR A 302 1.05 -3.53 -17.34
CA TYR A 302 2.11 -4.34 -17.93
C TYR A 302 2.19 -4.13 -19.45
N PHE A 303 1.04 -3.94 -20.10
CA PHE A 303 0.98 -3.52 -21.50
C PHE A 303 1.54 -2.12 -21.74
N ASP A 304 1.25 -1.15 -20.86
CA ASP A 304 1.80 0.21 -20.97
C ASP A 304 3.33 0.24 -20.85
N MET A 305 3.93 -0.65 -20.03
CA MET A 305 5.39 -0.80 -19.88
C MET A 305 6.07 -1.43 -21.10
N LYS A 306 5.33 -2.09 -21.99
CA LYS A 306 5.86 -2.73 -23.20
C LYS A 306 6.07 -1.76 -24.37
N LYS A 307 5.91 -0.46 -24.14
CA LYS A 307 6.15 0.61 -25.10
C LYS A 307 7.61 1.01 -25.13
#